data_AF-A0A3T2US71-F1
#
_entry.id   AF-A0A3T2US71-F1
#
_cell.length_a   1.000
_cell.length_b   1.000
_cell.length_c   1.000
_cell.angle_alpha   90.00
_cell.angle_beta   90.00
_cell.angle_gamma   90.00
#
_symmetry.space_group_name_H-M   'P 1'
#
loop_
_entity.id
_entity.type
_entity.pdbx_description
1 polymer ?
#
loop_
_entity_poly.entity_id
_entity_poly.type
_entity_poly.pdbx_seq_one_letter_code
_entity_poly.pdbx_strand_id
1 'polypeptide(L)'
;MSNKNNYVLLNYDELNEKGLSKLVKEISKGGYKIARVIPASNGRKKDGIMTRTFTLIGIDEQTMEVQVNDTGDISGIKLNGKTVPFKPVKTMSALGQSLAALFNRGATSFQKSLARKLARAAKNIDDGNKKRQGVKSNAQKLAEAKESRDALREDIANANDKLSKLQSKSDKVMQDTGNVKAALSQEVAKTRALKEEIARLEDEHD
;
A
#
# COMPACT_ATOMS: atom_id res chain seq x y z
N MET A 1 8.23 -27.06 36.53
CA MET A 1 9.49 -26.39 36.97
C MET A 1 9.13 -25.00 37.46
N SER A 2 9.08 -24.79 38.78
CA SER A 2 8.76 -23.50 39.39
C SER A 2 9.89 -22.52 39.16
N ASN A 3 9.57 -21.34 38.63
CA ASN A 3 10.54 -20.31 38.30
C ASN A 3 11.13 -19.72 39.59
N LYS A 4 12.45 -19.85 39.80
CA LYS A 4 13.17 -19.23 40.94
C LYS A 4 13.30 -17.71 40.80
N ASN A 5 12.97 -17.17 39.63
CA ASN A 5 13.05 -15.75 39.35
C ASN A 5 11.66 -15.11 39.44
N ASN A 6 11.60 -14.02 40.22
CA ASN A 6 10.40 -13.26 40.61
C ASN A 6 9.74 -12.48 39.45
N TYR A 7 9.90 -12.90 38.20
CA TYR A 7 9.47 -12.18 37.01
C TYR A 7 8.85 -13.11 35.95
N VAL A 8 8.07 -12.50 35.04
CA VAL A 8 7.37 -13.21 33.98
C VAL A 8 8.35 -13.69 32.91
N LEU A 9 8.33 -14.99 32.62
CA LEU A 9 9.00 -15.58 31.47
C LEU A 9 8.00 -15.74 30.32
N LEU A 10 8.40 -15.31 29.13
CA LEU A 10 7.70 -15.60 27.88
C LEU A 10 8.28 -16.87 27.26
N ASN A 11 7.43 -17.68 26.62
CA ASN A 11 7.90 -18.89 25.94
C ASN A 11 8.68 -18.52 24.67
N TYR A 12 9.99 -18.73 24.67
CA TYR A 12 10.90 -18.35 23.58
C TYR A 12 10.61 -19.05 22.25
N ASP A 13 10.10 -20.28 22.32
CA ASP A 13 9.78 -21.10 21.15
C ASP A 13 8.40 -20.80 20.57
N GLU A 14 7.50 -20.24 21.38
CA GLU A 14 6.12 -19.92 21.01
C GLU A 14 5.86 -18.40 20.94
N LEU A 15 6.81 -17.64 20.41
CA LEU A 15 6.62 -16.19 20.15
C LEU A 15 5.80 -15.95 18.87
N ASN A 16 4.65 -16.60 18.77
CA ASN A 16 3.70 -16.52 17.67
C ASN A 16 2.31 -16.08 18.17
N GLU A 17 1.35 -15.91 17.26
CA GLU A 17 -0.01 -15.46 17.58
C GLU A 17 -0.70 -16.31 18.66
N LYS A 18 -0.42 -17.62 18.70
CA LYS A 18 -1.00 -18.56 19.67
C LYS A 18 -0.35 -18.45 21.04
N GLY A 19 0.98 -18.42 21.12
CA GLY A 19 1.71 -18.32 22.38
C GLY A 19 1.63 -16.95 23.06
N LEU A 20 1.48 -15.88 22.27
CA LEU A 20 1.29 -14.51 22.77
C LEU A 20 -0.18 -14.15 23.04
N SER A 21 -1.13 -15.07 22.81
CA SER A 21 -2.56 -14.82 23.00
C SER A 21 -2.92 -14.42 24.44
N LYS A 22 -2.28 -15.03 25.45
CA LYS A 22 -2.46 -14.67 26.87
C LYS A 22 -1.98 -13.24 27.13
N LEU A 23 -0.86 -12.86 26.53
CA LEU A 23 -0.33 -11.50 26.64
C LEU A 23 -1.25 -10.47 25.99
N VAL A 24 -1.73 -10.75 24.78
CA VAL A 24 -2.68 -9.86 24.07
C VAL A 24 -3.97 -9.65 24.87
N LYS A 25 -4.48 -10.71 25.53
CA LYS A 25 -5.65 -10.63 26.42
C LYS A 25 -5.37 -9.73 27.63
N GLU A 26 -4.23 -9.87 28.27
CA GLU A 26 -3.86 -9.04 29.42
C GLU A 26 -3.61 -7.57 29.03
N ILE A 27 -3.06 -7.30 27.84
CA ILE A 27 -2.91 -5.93 27.31
C ILE A 27 -4.30 -5.31 27.04
N SER A 28 -5.23 -6.10 26.50
CA SER A 28 -6.62 -5.66 26.28
C SER A 28 -7.32 -5.32 27.59
N LYS A 29 -7.10 -6.11 28.65
CA LYS A 29 -7.57 -5.78 30.01
C LYS A 29 -6.90 -4.53 30.58
N GLY A 30 -5.64 -4.28 30.22
CA GLY A 30 -4.91 -3.07 30.55
C GLY A 30 -5.40 -1.80 29.83
N GLY A 31 -6.45 -1.91 29.00
CA GLY A 31 -7.08 -0.77 28.35
C GLY A 31 -6.49 -0.40 26.98
N TYR A 32 -5.71 -1.28 26.36
CA TYR A 32 -5.18 -1.04 25.00
C TYR A 32 -5.48 -2.21 24.06
N LYS A 33 -6.04 -1.91 22.88
CA LYS A 33 -6.40 -2.94 21.89
C LYS A 33 -5.27 -3.16 20.87
N ILE A 34 -4.90 -4.42 20.70
CA ILE A 34 -3.94 -4.86 19.69
C ILE A 34 -4.70 -5.30 18.44
N ALA A 35 -4.34 -4.75 17.29
CA ALA A 35 -4.92 -5.10 16.00
C ALA A 35 -4.24 -6.32 15.38
N ARG A 36 -2.92 -6.45 15.52
CA ARG A 36 -2.16 -7.56 14.91
C ARG A 36 -0.91 -7.90 15.71
N VAL A 37 -0.52 -9.17 15.68
CA VAL A 37 0.76 -9.66 16.19
C VAL A 37 1.58 -10.15 15.00
N ILE A 38 2.81 -9.66 14.87
CA ILE A 38 3.81 -10.22 13.95
C ILE A 38 4.65 -11.20 14.77
N PRO A 39 4.73 -12.48 14.35
CA PRO A 39 5.51 -13.49 15.07
C PRO A 39 6.98 -13.13 15.10
N ALA A 40 7.71 -13.70 16.05
CA ALA A 40 9.14 -13.46 16.18
C ALA A 40 9.90 -13.88 14.92
N SER A 41 10.80 -13.00 14.46
CA SER A 41 11.74 -13.33 13.39
C SER A 41 12.87 -14.24 13.88
N ASN A 42 13.61 -14.83 12.93
CA ASN A 42 14.79 -15.65 13.21
C ASN A 42 15.72 -14.94 14.21
N GLY A 43 16.11 -15.65 15.27
CA GLY A 43 16.88 -15.10 16.37
C GLY A 43 18.14 -14.39 15.87
N ARG A 44 18.37 -13.16 16.34
CA ARG A 44 19.62 -12.43 16.12
C ARG A 44 20.44 -12.43 17.40
N LYS A 45 21.73 -12.70 17.25
CA LYS A 45 22.69 -12.50 18.33
C LYS A 45 22.86 -11.01 18.58
N LYS A 46 22.56 -10.57 19.78
CA LYS A 46 22.82 -9.22 20.27
C LYS A 46 23.57 -9.36 21.58
N ASP A 47 24.76 -8.77 21.66
CA ASP A 47 25.63 -8.83 22.85
C ASP A 47 25.94 -10.27 23.31
N GLY A 48 26.12 -11.19 22.35
CA GLY A 48 26.43 -12.61 22.62
C GLY A 48 25.22 -13.49 22.97
N ILE A 49 24.05 -12.90 23.24
CA ILE A 49 22.81 -13.61 23.60
C ILE A 49 21.90 -13.73 22.37
N MET A 50 21.28 -14.90 22.19
CA MET A 50 20.31 -15.10 21.11
C MET A 50 18.98 -14.44 21.48
N THR A 51 18.58 -13.42 20.71
CA THR A 51 17.34 -12.67 20.95
C THR A 51 16.37 -12.82 19.79
N ARG A 52 15.10 -13.04 20.09
CA ARG A 52 14.00 -13.03 19.12
C ARG A 52 13.17 -11.78 19.34
N THR A 53 12.76 -11.13 18.26
CA THR A 53 11.94 -9.91 18.34
C THR A 53 10.60 -10.18 17.69
N PHE A 54 9.52 -10.05 18.46
CA PHE A 54 8.15 -10.05 17.94
C PHE A 54 7.60 -8.62 17.97
N THR A 55 6.61 -8.33 17.11
CA THR A 55 6.03 -6.99 17.00
C THR A 55 4.54 -7.03 17.29
N LEU A 56 4.09 -6.15 18.18
CA LEU A 56 2.67 -5.90 18.46
C LEU A 56 2.24 -4.64 17.72
N ILE A 57 1.14 -4.71 16.98
CA ILE A 57 0.55 -3.56 16.27
C ILE A 57 -0.74 -3.19 16.98
N GLY A 58 -0.79 -1.97 17.52
CA GLY A 58 -1.98 -1.40 18.14
C GLY A 58 -3.05 -1.01 17.12
N ILE A 59 -4.27 -0.74 17.59
CA ILE A 59 -5.37 -0.23 16.75
C ILE A 59 -5.04 1.11 16.08
N ASP A 60 -4.20 1.93 16.73
CA ASP A 60 -3.75 3.22 16.20
C ASP A 60 -2.55 3.09 15.25
N GLU A 61 -2.30 1.91 14.68
CA GLU A 61 -1.13 1.57 13.86
C GLU A 61 0.24 1.71 14.58
N GLN A 62 0.24 1.93 15.89
CA GLN A 62 1.48 1.97 16.67
C GLN A 62 2.14 0.61 16.72
N THR A 63 3.45 0.57 16.50
CA THR A 63 4.23 -0.67 16.52
C THR A 63 5.08 -0.75 17.79
N MET A 64 5.03 -1.89 18.47
CA MET A 64 5.86 -2.19 19.62
C MET A 64 6.65 -3.46 19.36
N GLU A 65 7.97 -3.32 19.28
CA GLU A 65 8.90 -4.44 19.14
C GLU A 65 9.36 -4.86 20.54
N VAL A 66 9.17 -6.14 20.87
CA VAL A 66 9.60 -6.71 22.14
C VAL A 66 10.68 -7.74 21.85
N GLN A 67 11.86 -7.52 22.42
CA GLN A 67 13.01 -8.41 22.32
C GLN A 67 13.00 -9.38 23.49
N VAL A 68 13.05 -10.68 23.20
CA VAL A 68 13.05 -11.76 24.18
C VAL A 68 14.32 -12.59 24.01
N ASN A 69 15.03 -12.84 25.11
CA ASN A 69 16.21 -13.70 25.16
C ASN A 69 15.83 -15.18 25.16
N ASP A 70 16.79 -16.06 24.89
CA ASP A 70 16.66 -17.53 24.95
C ASP A 70 15.99 -18.05 26.23
N THR A 71 16.21 -17.38 27.35
CA THR A 71 15.69 -17.73 28.68
C THR A 71 14.22 -17.32 28.85
N GLY A 72 13.64 -16.57 27.88
CA GLY A 72 12.27 -16.07 27.94
C GLY A 72 12.14 -14.66 28.55
N ASP A 73 13.27 -14.02 28.86
CA ASP A 73 13.33 -12.69 29.45
C ASP A 73 13.25 -11.56 28.41
N ILE A 74 12.52 -10.49 28.74
CA ILE A 74 12.44 -9.31 27.88
C ILE A 74 13.71 -8.48 28.04
N SER A 75 14.56 -8.44 27.01
CA SER A 75 15.80 -7.66 26.99
C SER A 75 15.61 -6.22 26.54
N GLY A 76 14.52 -5.91 25.83
CA GLY A 76 14.27 -4.56 25.38
C GLY A 76 12.92 -4.40 24.72
N ILE A 77 12.37 -3.19 24.81
CA ILE A 77 11.12 -2.82 24.16
C ILE A 77 11.37 -1.56 23.35
N LYS A 78 10.93 -1.55 22.09
CA LYS A 78 10.90 -0.35 21.26
C LYS A 78 9.47 -0.02 20.89
N LEU A 79 9.05 1.21 21.15
CA LEU A 79 7.77 1.74 20.72
C LEU A 79 8.00 2.71 19.56
N ASN A 80 7.38 2.44 18.41
CA ASN A 80 7.53 3.22 17.18
C ASN A 80 9.01 3.45 16.80
N GLY A 81 9.84 2.40 16.95
CA GLY A 81 11.28 2.44 16.69
C GLY A 81 12.15 3.08 17.77
N LYS A 82 11.56 3.62 18.86
CA LYS A 82 12.30 4.22 19.98
C LYS A 82 12.36 3.27 21.17
N THR A 83 13.55 3.04 21.71
CA THR A 83 13.72 2.25 22.94
C THR A 83 13.00 2.92 24.10
N VAL A 84 12.12 2.17 24.76
CA VAL A 84 11.39 2.64 25.95
C VAL A 84 11.91 1.90 27.19
N PRO A 85 12.11 2.60 28.32
CA PRO A 85 12.53 1.96 29.55
C PRO A 85 11.41 1.04 30.04
N PHE A 86 11.74 -0.23 30.18
CA PHE A 86 10.83 -1.25 30.70
C PHE A 86 11.39 -1.80 32.01
N LYS A 87 10.54 -1.89 33.03
CA LYS A 87 10.87 -2.56 34.29
C LYS A 87 10.26 -3.97 34.23
N PRO A 88 11.06 -5.03 34.46
CA PRO A 88 10.53 -6.39 34.59
C PRO A 88 9.47 -6.46 35.69
N VAL A 89 8.40 -7.20 35.43
CA VAL A 89 7.25 -7.32 36.33
C VAL A 89 7.00 -8.77 36.72
N LYS A 90 6.37 -8.97 37.87
CA LYS A 90 6.20 -10.28 38.51
C LYS A 90 5.05 -11.12 37.96
N THR A 91 4.03 -10.47 37.38
CA THR A 91 2.81 -11.15 36.90
C THR A 91 2.50 -10.79 35.46
N MET A 92 1.91 -11.75 34.72
CA MET A 92 1.54 -11.57 33.30
C MET A 92 0.53 -10.41 33.13
N SER A 93 -0.34 -10.21 34.12
CA SER A 93 -1.31 -9.11 34.12
C SER A 93 -0.63 -7.75 34.28
N ALA A 94 0.35 -7.64 35.21
CA ALA A 94 1.15 -6.42 35.34
C ALA A 94 1.98 -6.13 34.07
N LEU A 95 2.37 -7.19 33.33
CA LEU A 95 3.08 -7.05 32.06
C LEU A 95 2.14 -6.46 31.01
N GLY A 96 0.92 -7.00 30.88
CA GLY A 96 -0.10 -6.46 29.99
C GLY A 96 -0.43 -4.99 30.30
N GLN A 97 -0.60 -4.64 31.57
CA GLN A 97 -0.85 -3.25 32.01
C GLN A 97 0.33 -2.32 31.72
N SER A 98 1.57 -2.76 31.96
CA SER A 98 2.78 -1.98 31.66
C SER A 98 2.91 -1.70 30.16
N LEU A 99 2.67 -2.71 29.32
CA LEU A 99 2.69 -2.53 27.86
C LEU A 99 1.55 -1.63 27.38
N ALA A 100 0.33 -1.78 27.93
CA ALA A 100 -0.79 -0.89 27.63
C ALA A 100 -0.50 0.56 28.03
N ALA A 101 0.11 0.79 29.19
CA ALA A 101 0.55 2.11 29.64
C ALA A 101 1.61 2.72 28.70
N LEU A 102 2.54 1.92 28.19
CA LEU A 102 3.53 2.35 27.19
C LEU A 102 2.86 2.78 25.88
N PHE A 103 1.90 2.00 25.38
CA PHE A 103 1.12 2.37 24.20
C PHE A 103 0.32 3.66 24.41
N ASN A 104 -0.35 3.81 25.55
CA ASN A 104 -1.12 5.01 25.89
C ASN A 104 -0.22 6.25 26.01
N ARG A 105 0.98 6.10 26.57
CA ARG A 105 1.98 7.18 26.63
C ARG A 105 2.48 7.58 25.24
N GLY A 106 2.62 6.61 24.33
CA GLY A 106 3.00 6.82 22.94
C GLY A 106 1.89 7.44 22.08
N ALA A 107 0.63 7.13 22.39
CA ALA A 107 -0.55 7.43 21.58
C ALA A 107 -0.68 8.90 21.20
N THR A 108 -0.66 9.81 22.18
CA THR A 108 -0.83 11.25 21.91
C THR A 108 0.26 11.80 20.98
N SER A 109 1.51 11.41 21.21
CA SER A 109 2.64 11.84 20.39
C SER A 109 2.59 11.24 18.98
N PHE A 110 2.15 9.99 18.86
CA PHE A 110 2.03 9.27 17.60
C PHE A 110 0.88 9.83 16.76
N GLN A 111 -0.30 9.99 17.33
CA GLN A 111 -1.45 10.63 16.70
C GLN A 111 -1.12 12.05 16.25
N LYS A 112 -0.44 12.85 17.07
CA LYS A 112 0.03 14.19 16.67
C LYS A 112 1.02 14.13 15.50
N SER A 113 1.92 13.14 15.48
CA SER A 113 2.85 12.94 14.37
C SER A 113 2.16 12.47 13.09
N LEU A 114 1.16 11.60 13.22
CA LEU A 114 0.35 11.09 12.13
C LEU A 114 -0.50 12.20 11.54
N ALA A 115 -1.22 12.95 12.38
CA ALA A 115 -1.97 14.13 11.95
C ALA A 115 -1.08 15.16 11.25
N ARG A 116 0.16 15.39 11.72
CA ARG A 116 1.13 16.25 11.02
C ARG A 116 1.57 15.66 9.69
N LYS A 117 1.79 14.35 9.59
CA LYS A 117 2.15 13.68 8.33
C LYS A 117 1.01 13.72 7.33
N LEU A 118 -0.22 13.44 7.76
CA LEU A 118 -1.44 13.55 6.96
C LEU A 118 -1.68 15.00 6.53
N ALA A 119 -1.54 15.97 7.43
CA ALA A 119 -1.65 17.39 7.09
C ALA A 119 -0.55 17.84 6.11
N ARG A 120 0.68 17.30 6.22
CA ARG A 120 1.75 17.54 5.24
C ARG A 120 1.46 16.87 3.90
N ALA A 121 0.95 15.65 3.90
CA ALA A 121 0.58 14.93 2.68
C ALA A 121 -0.57 15.62 1.95
N ALA A 122 -1.63 16.01 2.67
CA ALA A 122 -2.72 16.83 2.15
C ALA A 122 -2.20 18.17 1.63
N LYS A 123 -1.32 18.84 2.38
CA LYS A 123 -0.66 20.05 1.89
C LYS A 123 0.20 19.82 0.67
N ASN A 124 0.91 18.69 0.54
CA ASN A 124 1.73 18.40 -0.64
C ASN A 124 0.90 18.01 -1.88
N ILE A 125 -0.36 17.59 -1.68
CA ILE A 125 -1.32 17.37 -2.78
C ILE A 125 -1.84 18.73 -3.30
N ASP A 126 -2.08 19.69 -2.40
CA ASP A 126 -2.41 21.09 -2.77
C ASP A 126 -1.17 21.90 -3.22
N ASP A 127 0.00 21.63 -2.64
CA ASP A 127 1.31 22.23 -2.91
C ASP A 127 2.14 21.33 -3.85
N GLY A 128 1.57 20.94 -5.00
CA GLY A 128 2.33 20.42 -6.14
C GLY A 128 3.47 21.35 -6.62
N ASN A 129 3.73 22.47 -5.96
CA ASN A 129 4.72 23.46 -6.35
C ASN A 129 5.51 24.15 -5.21
N LYS A 130 5.46 23.70 -3.95
CA LYS A 130 6.21 24.38 -2.86
C LYS A 130 6.98 23.45 -1.94
N LYS A 131 7.92 22.70 -2.51
CA LYS A 131 9.11 22.31 -1.72
C LYS A 131 9.88 23.58 -1.36
N ARG A 132 9.98 23.87 -0.06
CA ARG A 132 10.95 24.83 0.49
C ARG A 132 12.37 24.30 0.26
N GLN A 133 12.84 24.34 -0.98
CA GLN A 133 14.25 24.24 -1.31
C GLN A 133 14.90 25.54 -0.85
N GLY A 134 16.05 25.44 -0.18
CA GLY A 134 16.92 26.60 0.09
C GLY A 134 17.05 27.42 -1.18
N VAL A 135 17.01 28.75 -1.03
CA VAL A 135 16.82 29.73 -2.11
C VAL A 135 17.68 29.40 -3.34
N LYS A 136 17.10 28.65 -4.30
CA LYS A 136 17.72 28.44 -5.61
C LYS A 136 17.79 29.80 -6.30
N SER A 137 18.97 30.16 -6.80
CA SER A 137 19.19 31.38 -7.57
C SER A 137 18.16 31.49 -8.70
N ASN A 138 17.69 32.69 -9.01
CA ASN A 138 16.70 32.93 -10.07
C ASN A 138 17.12 32.32 -11.42
N ALA A 139 18.43 32.25 -11.69
CA ALA A 139 18.98 31.60 -12.88
C ALA A 139 18.70 30.08 -12.93
N GLN A 140 18.80 29.40 -11.77
CA GLN A 140 18.53 27.97 -11.68
C GLN A 140 17.04 27.65 -11.81
N LYS A 141 16.18 28.51 -11.26
CA LYS A 141 14.72 28.41 -11.47
C LYS A 141 14.34 28.63 -12.94
N LEU A 142 15.00 29.57 -13.62
CA LEU A 142 14.76 29.84 -15.04
C LEU A 142 15.23 28.67 -15.93
N ALA A 143 16.36 28.05 -15.59
CA ALA A 143 16.86 26.86 -16.29
C ALA A 143 15.89 25.68 -16.14
N GLU A 144 15.48 25.35 -14.91
CA GLU A 144 14.51 24.28 -14.64
C GLU A 144 13.14 24.56 -15.30
N ALA A 145 12.71 25.82 -15.32
CA ALA A 145 11.48 26.22 -16.01
C ALA A 145 11.57 26.08 -17.55
N LYS A 146 12.75 26.32 -18.13
CA LYS A 146 12.98 26.11 -19.57
C LYS A 146 13.02 24.62 -19.91
N GLU A 147 13.74 23.82 -19.14
CA GLU A 147 13.82 22.37 -19.32
C GLU A 147 12.43 21.71 -19.22
N SER A 148 11.66 22.07 -18.20
CA SER A 148 10.28 21.57 -18.05
C SER A 148 9.35 22.01 -19.19
N ARG A 149 9.47 23.27 -19.65
CA ARG A 149 8.72 23.74 -20.83
C ARG A 149 9.09 22.96 -22.09
N ASP A 150 10.37 22.68 -22.29
CA ASP A 150 10.85 21.99 -23.49
C ASP A 150 10.42 20.52 -23.50
N ALA A 151 10.48 19.83 -22.36
CA ALA A 151 9.90 18.50 -22.20
C ALA A 151 8.39 18.49 -22.48
N LEU A 152 7.63 19.45 -21.93
CA LEU A 152 6.19 19.56 -22.19
C LEU A 152 5.88 19.85 -23.67
N ARG A 153 6.72 20.65 -24.35
CA ARG A 153 6.57 20.90 -25.79
C ARG A 153 6.81 19.64 -26.62
N GLU A 154 7.80 18.84 -26.25
CA GLU A 154 8.07 17.56 -26.90
C GLU A 154 6.91 16.58 -26.70
N ASP A 155 6.38 16.50 -25.48
CA ASP A 155 5.21 15.67 -25.17
C ASP A 155 3.96 16.11 -25.95
N ILE A 156 3.71 17.42 -26.07
CA ILE A 156 2.61 17.95 -26.87
C ILE A 156 2.80 17.62 -28.36
N ALA A 157 4.02 17.73 -28.89
CA ALA A 157 4.31 17.38 -30.28
C ALA A 157 4.07 15.88 -30.53
N ASN A 158 4.54 15.02 -29.63
CA ASN A 158 4.32 13.58 -29.68
C ASN A 158 2.83 13.20 -29.56
N ALA A 159 2.08 13.89 -28.70
CA ALA A 159 0.65 13.70 -28.56
C ALA A 159 -0.10 14.10 -29.84
N ASN A 160 0.26 15.23 -30.45
CA ASN A 160 -0.34 15.69 -31.71
C ASN A 160 -0.04 14.73 -32.87
N ASP A 161 1.17 14.17 -32.96
CA ASP A 161 1.51 13.17 -33.97
C ASP A 161 0.74 11.85 -33.76
N LYS A 162 0.53 11.42 -32.51
CA LYS A 162 -0.35 10.27 -32.23
C LYS A 162 -1.80 10.57 -32.61
N LEU A 163 -2.27 11.78 -32.35
CA LEU A 163 -3.64 12.19 -32.63
C LEU A 163 -3.91 12.23 -34.14
N SER A 164 -2.98 12.77 -34.94
CA SER A 164 -3.09 12.77 -36.41
C SER A 164 -3.05 11.35 -37.00
N LYS A 165 -2.22 10.45 -36.45
CA LYS A 165 -2.18 9.03 -36.83
C LYS A 165 -3.48 8.30 -36.49
N LEU A 166 -4.10 8.63 -35.36
CA LEU A 166 -5.39 8.04 -34.98
C LEU A 166 -6.54 8.57 -35.84
N GLN A 167 -6.56 9.87 -36.15
CA GLN A 167 -7.54 10.46 -37.06
C GLN A 167 -7.47 9.83 -38.45
N SER A 168 -6.28 9.76 -39.04
CA SER A 168 -6.10 9.13 -40.37
C SER A 168 -6.47 7.64 -40.38
N LYS A 169 -6.25 6.91 -39.28
CA LYS A 169 -6.74 5.53 -39.14
C LYS A 169 -8.27 5.49 -39.05
N SER A 170 -8.88 6.38 -38.29
CA SER A 170 -10.34 6.49 -38.17
C SER A 170 -10.96 6.77 -39.53
N ASP A 171 -10.42 7.72 -40.29
CA ASP A 171 -10.93 8.06 -41.63
C ASP A 171 -10.85 6.88 -42.59
N LYS A 172 -9.74 6.14 -42.57
CA LYS A 172 -9.59 4.90 -43.37
C LYS A 172 -10.62 3.84 -42.97
N VAL A 173 -10.80 3.59 -41.68
CA VAL A 173 -11.78 2.61 -41.19
C VAL A 173 -13.21 3.02 -41.56
N MET A 174 -13.54 4.32 -41.49
CA MET A 174 -14.85 4.81 -41.91
C MET A 174 -15.06 4.64 -43.41
N GLN A 175 -14.04 4.91 -44.24
CA GLN A 175 -14.09 4.69 -45.67
C GLN A 175 -14.26 3.21 -46.01
N ASP A 176 -13.48 2.33 -45.38
CA ASP A 176 -13.57 0.88 -45.58
C ASP A 176 -14.93 0.34 -45.16
N THR A 177 -15.46 0.81 -44.03
CA THR A 177 -16.81 0.45 -43.56
C THR A 177 -17.87 0.89 -44.56
N GLY A 178 -17.74 2.09 -45.12
CA GLY A 178 -18.62 2.60 -46.18
C GLY A 178 -18.57 1.72 -47.44
N ASN A 179 -17.38 1.37 -47.90
CA ASN A 179 -17.16 0.51 -49.06
C ASN A 179 -17.75 -0.90 -48.85
N VAL A 180 -17.51 -1.51 -47.69
CA VAL A 180 -18.06 -2.84 -47.34
C VAL A 180 -19.57 -2.80 -47.27
N LYS A 181 -20.15 -1.75 -46.69
CA LYS A 181 -21.61 -1.59 -46.63
C LYS A 181 -22.23 -1.40 -48.03
N ALA A 182 -21.56 -0.66 -48.91
CA ALA A 182 -21.98 -0.50 -50.31
C ALA A 182 -21.90 -1.84 -51.06
N ALA A 183 -20.79 -2.57 -50.95
CA ALA A 183 -20.63 -3.89 -51.56
C ALA A 183 -21.69 -4.88 -51.05
N LEU A 184 -21.95 -4.92 -49.75
CA LEU A 184 -23.00 -5.75 -49.16
C LEU A 184 -24.38 -5.40 -49.72
N SER A 185 -24.69 -4.11 -49.88
CA SER A 185 -25.98 -3.68 -50.46
C SER A 185 -26.14 -4.10 -51.91
N GLN A 186 -25.06 -4.07 -52.71
CA GLN A 186 -25.06 -4.54 -54.09
C GLN A 186 -25.24 -6.06 -54.16
N GLU A 187 -24.55 -6.83 -53.32
CA GLU A 187 -24.70 -8.29 -53.29
C GLU A 187 -26.09 -8.73 -52.82
N VAL A 188 -26.68 -8.04 -51.83
CA VAL A 188 -28.08 -8.27 -51.43
C VAL A 188 -29.04 -7.96 -52.59
N ALA A 189 -28.82 -6.87 -53.33
CA ALA A 189 -29.65 -6.53 -54.49
C ALA A 189 -29.53 -7.57 -55.62
N LYS A 190 -28.31 -8.03 -55.95
CA LYS A 190 -28.07 -9.11 -56.92
C LYS A 190 -28.75 -10.41 -56.48
N THR A 191 -28.61 -10.78 -55.21
CA THR A 191 -29.23 -12.00 -54.66
C THR A 191 -30.74 -11.94 -54.76
N ARG A 192 -31.34 -10.77 -54.53
CA ARG A 192 -32.78 -10.57 -54.69
C ARG A 192 -33.21 -10.69 -56.15
N ALA A 193 -32.51 -10.04 -57.08
CA ALA A 193 -32.81 -10.13 -58.51
C ALA A 193 -32.71 -11.57 -59.03
N LEU A 194 -31.65 -12.30 -58.67
CA LEU A 194 -31.48 -13.70 -59.04
C LEU A 194 -32.59 -14.60 -58.47
N LYS A 195 -33.03 -14.36 -57.23
CA LYS A 195 -34.18 -15.09 -56.65
C LYS A 195 -35.48 -14.83 -57.40
N GLU A 196 -35.73 -13.58 -57.79
CA GLU A 196 -36.91 -13.21 -58.57
C GLU A 196 -36.87 -13.83 -59.98
N GLU A 197 -35.69 -13.96 -60.60
CA GLU A 197 -35.52 -14.58 -61.91
C GLU A 197 -35.64 -16.11 -61.85
N ILE A 198 -35.10 -16.77 -60.82
CA ILE A 198 -35.33 -18.20 -60.57
C ILE A 198 -36.82 -18.49 -60.42
N ALA A 199 -37.55 -17.69 -59.64
CA ALA A 199 -38.99 -17.88 -59.45
C ALA A 199 -39.78 -17.76 -60.76
N ARG A 200 -39.43 -16.79 -61.64
CA ARG A 200 -40.08 -16.67 -62.96
C ARG A 200 -39.79 -17.86 -63.87
N LEU A 201 -38.54 -18.35 -63.87
CA LEU A 201 -38.16 -19.49 -64.70
C LEU A 201 -38.80 -20.78 -64.21
N GLU A 202 -39.03 -20.93 -62.91
CA GLU A 202 -39.81 -22.02 -62.33
C GLU A 202 -41.29 -21.94 -62.77
N ASP A 203 -41.90 -20.75 -62.72
CA ASP A 203 -43.29 -20.54 -63.17
C ASP A 203 -43.49 -20.73 -64.70
N GLU A 204 -42.47 -20.53 -65.53
CA GLU A 204 -42.53 -20.76 -66.99
C GLU A 204 -42.35 -22.24 -67.39
N HIS A 205 -41.90 -23.09 -66.46
CA HIS A 205 -41.60 -24.51 -66.71
C HIS A 205 -42.66 -25.49 -66.18
N ASP A 206 -43.68 -25.00 -65.46
CA ASP A 206 -44.88 -25.73 -65.01
C ASP A 206 -46.10 -25.47 -65.92
#